data_AF-A0A7S0ZUM7-F1
#
_entry.id   AF-A0A7S0ZUM7-F1
#
_cell.length_a   1.000
_cell.length_b   1.000
_cell.length_c   1.000
_cell.angle_alpha   90.00
_cell.angle_beta   90.00
_cell.angle_gamma   90.00
#
_symmetry.space_group_name_H-M   'P 1'
#
loop_
_entity.id
_entity.type
_entity.pdbx_description
1 polymer ?
#
loop_
_entity_poly.entity_id
_entity_poly.type
_entity_poly.pdbx_seq_one_letter_code
_entity_poly.pdbx_strand_id
1 'polypeptide(L)'
;EIESILFQSFRWLQREIMARTKPMKVLKLKGKSSGEARAKKVAMLTASSVSVARLAKVALRTANAARAMKAQPMKRTRVSTSTKTKKSTKRKAMKTAMKKVMKSLAARKPRGSKIARGSMAKVLVFRGKKVKTSGGMTADMLMINKRGRVVSKKKHALGVHFFCRISTWVDAVLEARKQLNIVGFVPINGKTLAGRSLYVKSRAIYAARRAQSVMEALQLD
;
A
#
# COMPACT_ATOMS: atom_id res chain seq x y z
N GLU A 1 59.69 35.43 -32.30
CA GLU A 1 59.28 34.24 -33.09
C GLU A 1 58.54 33.18 -32.27
N ILE A 2 58.95 32.89 -31.03
CA ILE A 2 58.30 31.87 -30.17
C ILE A 2 56.83 32.22 -29.82
N GLU A 3 56.50 33.49 -29.59
CA GLU A 3 55.13 33.91 -29.29
C GLU A 3 54.17 33.79 -30.49
N SER A 4 54.69 33.95 -31.71
CA SER A 4 53.93 33.74 -32.96
C SER A 4 53.52 32.28 -33.09
N ILE A 5 54.44 31.35 -32.77
CA ILE A 5 54.19 29.91 -32.85
C ILE A 5 53.16 29.49 -31.80
N LEU A 6 53.28 29.98 -30.56
CA LEU A 6 52.29 29.71 -29.49
C LEU A 6 50.91 30.28 -29.82
N PHE A 7 50.83 31.47 -30.42
CA PHE A 7 49.57 32.07 -30.84
C PHE A 7 48.92 31.31 -32.02
N GLN A 8 49.72 30.80 -32.95
CA GLN A 8 49.22 29.95 -34.04
C GLN A 8 48.77 28.58 -33.55
N SER A 9 49.50 27.96 -32.61
CA SER A 9 49.08 26.70 -31.96
C SER A 9 47.81 26.87 -31.13
N PHE A 10 47.64 28.00 -30.44
CA PHE A 10 46.41 28.31 -29.69
C PHE A 10 45.21 28.53 -30.61
N ARG A 11 45.37 29.29 -31.71
CA ARG A 11 44.32 29.46 -32.72
C ARG A 11 43.95 28.15 -33.42
N TRP A 12 44.92 27.27 -33.65
CA TRP A 12 44.68 25.94 -34.20
C TRP A 12 43.87 25.08 -33.24
N LEU A 13 44.23 25.06 -31.95
CA LEU A 13 43.48 24.34 -30.90
C LEU A 13 42.06 24.88 -30.73
N GLN A 14 41.88 26.19 -30.83
CA GLN A 14 40.56 26.82 -30.71
C GLN A 14 39.66 26.54 -31.93
N ARG A 15 40.23 26.42 -33.14
CA ARG A 15 39.52 25.90 -34.33
C ARG A 15 39.15 24.43 -34.20
N GLU A 16 40.05 23.60 -33.67
CA GLU A 16 39.82 22.16 -33.50
C GLU A 16 38.70 21.88 -32.48
N ILE A 17 38.65 22.65 -31.38
CA ILE A 17 37.55 22.59 -30.39
C ILE A 17 36.22 23.01 -31.03
N MET A 18 36.20 24.11 -31.78
CA MET A 18 34.99 24.60 -32.45
C MET A 18 34.52 23.68 -33.59
N ALA A 19 35.43 22.98 -34.28
CA ALA A 19 35.12 21.99 -35.30
C ALA A 19 34.57 20.67 -34.72
N ARG A 20 34.98 20.31 -33.49
CA ARG A 20 34.44 19.16 -32.74
C ARG A 20 33.08 19.44 -32.11
N THR A 21 32.77 20.69 -31.78
CA THR A 21 31.42 21.09 -31.36
C THR A 21 30.54 21.41 -32.56
N LYS A 22 30.22 20.40 -33.39
CA LYS A 22 29.12 20.54 -34.35
C LYS A 22 27.83 20.78 -33.54
N PRO A 23 27.05 21.84 -33.80
CA PRO A 23 25.70 21.91 -33.26
C PRO A 23 24.96 20.69 -33.78
N MET A 24 24.49 19.84 -32.88
CA MET A 24 23.66 18.69 -33.24
C MET A 24 22.49 19.22 -34.08
N LYS A 25 22.54 18.98 -35.39
CA LYS A 25 21.37 19.11 -36.25
C LYS A 25 20.30 18.27 -35.58
N VAL A 26 19.24 18.95 -35.14
CA VAL A 26 18.01 18.33 -34.70
C VAL A 26 17.51 17.51 -35.89
N LEU A 27 17.86 16.22 -35.89
CA LEU A 27 17.27 15.25 -36.79
C LEU A 27 15.79 15.25 -36.45
N LYS A 28 15.03 15.91 -37.32
CA LYS A 28 13.58 15.89 -37.34
C LYS A 28 13.17 14.44 -37.56
N LEU A 29 12.93 13.73 -36.45
CA LEU A 29 12.27 12.44 -36.45
C LEU A 29 10.88 12.66 -37.04
N LYS A 30 10.76 12.34 -38.32
CA LYS A 30 9.51 12.25 -39.05
C LYS A 30 8.62 11.28 -38.25
N GLY A 31 7.48 11.80 -37.76
CA GLY A 31 6.65 11.15 -36.77
C GLY A 31 6.30 9.71 -37.14
N LYS A 32 6.80 8.76 -36.35
CA LYS A 32 6.23 7.41 -36.29
C LYS A 32 4.94 7.53 -35.49
N SER A 33 3.83 7.37 -36.20
CA SER A 33 2.48 7.49 -35.65
C SER A 33 2.32 6.60 -34.41
N SER A 34 1.68 7.14 -33.38
CA SER A 34 1.52 6.50 -32.06
C SER A 34 0.78 5.14 -32.11
N GLY A 35 0.16 4.82 -33.25
CA GLY A 35 -0.49 3.54 -33.51
C GLY A 35 0.49 2.37 -33.65
N GLU A 36 1.61 2.56 -34.33
CA GLU A 36 2.54 1.45 -34.63
C GLU A 36 3.37 1.04 -33.40
N ALA A 37 3.75 2.03 -32.59
CA ALA A 37 4.42 1.79 -31.31
C ALA A 37 3.48 1.15 -30.27
N ARG A 38 2.17 1.49 -30.30
CA ARG A 38 1.14 0.83 -29.48
C ARG A 38 0.87 -0.60 -29.94
N ALA A 39 0.78 -0.84 -31.25
CA ALA A 39 0.59 -2.17 -31.81
C ALA A 39 1.75 -3.12 -31.44
N LYS A 40 3.00 -2.64 -31.57
CA LYS A 40 4.20 -3.41 -31.18
C LYS A 40 4.27 -3.65 -29.67
N LYS A 41 3.84 -2.69 -28.83
CA LYS A 41 3.81 -2.85 -27.36
C LYS A 41 2.70 -3.79 -26.87
N VAL A 42 1.53 -3.78 -27.53
CA VAL A 42 0.43 -4.72 -27.24
C VAL A 42 0.78 -6.13 -27.70
N ALA A 43 1.38 -6.29 -28.88
CA ALA A 43 1.88 -7.58 -29.38
C ALA A 43 3.00 -8.16 -28.50
N MET A 44 3.87 -7.31 -27.95
CA MET A 44 4.92 -7.74 -27.01
C MET A 44 4.36 -8.15 -25.63
N LEU A 45 3.24 -7.54 -25.22
CA LEU A 45 2.54 -7.89 -23.97
C LEU A 45 1.64 -9.13 -24.09
N THR A 46 1.19 -9.48 -25.31
CA THR A 46 0.44 -10.73 -25.56
C THR A 46 1.35 -11.94 -25.79
N ALA A 47 2.65 -11.75 -26.04
CA ALA A 47 3.63 -12.82 -26.22
C ALA A 47 4.31 -13.32 -24.92
N SER A 48 3.98 -12.76 -23.74
CA SER A 48 4.51 -13.23 -22.45
C SER A 48 3.60 -14.32 -21.84
N SER A 49 3.95 -15.56 -22.13
CA SER A 49 3.23 -16.84 -21.98
C SER A 49 2.85 -17.32 -20.56
N VAL A 50 2.68 -16.44 -19.57
CA VAL A 50 2.37 -16.86 -18.18
C VAL A 50 0.93 -16.51 -17.73
N SER A 51 0.26 -15.57 -18.40
CA SER A 51 -1.06 -15.07 -17.99
C SER A 51 -2.25 -15.86 -18.55
N VAL A 52 -2.17 -16.38 -19.79
CA VAL A 52 -3.26 -17.16 -20.39
C VAL A 52 -3.39 -18.53 -19.70
N ALA A 53 -2.26 -19.17 -19.37
CA ALA A 53 -2.24 -20.43 -18.63
C ALA A 53 -2.79 -20.29 -17.20
N ARG A 54 -2.55 -19.16 -16.52
CA ARG A 54 -3.12 -18.89 -15.18
C ARG A 54 -4.62 -18.64 -15.25
N LEU A 55 -5.11 -17.91 -16.24
CA LEU A 55 -6.54 -17.68 -16.45
C LEU A 55 -7.27 -18.99 -16.79
N ALA A 56 -6.68 -19.84 -17.64
CA ALA A 56 -7.21 -21.17 -17.95
C ALA A 56 -7.28 -22.07 -16.70
N LYS A 57 -6.26 -22.04 -15.84
CA LYS A 57 -6.22 -22.84 -14.59
C LYS A 57 -7.24 -22.35 -13.54
N VAL A 58 -7.53 -21.05 -13.51
CA VAL A 58 -8.58 -20.47 -12.65
C VAL A 58 -9.97 -20.83 -13.16
N ALA A 59 -10.19 -20.77 -14.48
CA ALA A 59 -11.46 -21.17 -15.10
C ALA A 59 -11.77 -22.66 -14.91
N LEU A 60 -10.77 -23.55 -14.98
CA LEU A 60 -10.95 -24.98 -14.72
C LEU A 60 -11.30 -25.27 -13.24
N ARG A 61 -10.77 -24.46 -12.30
CA ARG A 61 -11.08 -24.57 -10.86
C ARG A 61 -12.48 -24.07 -10.52
N THR A 62 -12.97 -23.02 -11.17
CA THR A 62 -14.35 -22.54 -10.95
C THR A 62 -15.38 -23.50 -11.56
N ALA A 63 -15.07 -24.12 -12.71
CA ALA A 63 -15.94 -25.14 -13.32
C ALA A 63 -16.07 -26.41 -12.44
N ASN A 64 -14.97 -26.90 -11.87
CA ASN A 64 -15.00 -28.07 -10.99
C ASN A 64 -15.66 -27.78 -9.63
N ALA A 65 -15.55 -26.56 -9.10
CA ALA A 65 -16.26 -26.14 -7.89
C ALA A 65 -17.78 -26.02 -8.11
N ALA A 66 -18.22 -25.54 -9.28
CA ALA A 66 -19.64 -25.48 -9.63
C ALA A 66 -20.26 -26.89 -9.78
N ARG A 67 -19.49 -27.86 -10.27
CA ARG A 67 -19.92 -29.26 -10.41
C ARG A 67 -20.01 -29.98 -9.06
N ALA A 68 -19.22 -29.57 -8.07
CA ALA A 68 -19.28 -30.08 -6.69
C ALA A 68 -20.47 -29.54 -5.86
N MET A 69 -21.05 -28.39 -6.24
CA MET A 69 -22.23 -27.83 -5.55
C MET A 69 -23.56 -28.45 -5.99
N LYS A 70 -23.58 -29.27 -7.05
CA LYS A 70 -24.81 -29.91 -7.58
C LYS A 70 -25.01 -31.36 -7.13
N ALA A 71 -24.16 -31.86 -6.22
CA ALA A 71 -24.27 -33.17 -5.61
C ALA A 71 -24.43 -33.07 -4.08
N GLN A 72 -25.64 -32.80 -3.63
CA GLN A 72 -26.08 -33.06 -2.25
C GLN A 72 -27.49 -33.66 -2.33
N PRO A 73 -27.72 -34.93 -1.92
CA PRO A 73 -29.07 -35.48 -1.86
C PRO A 73 -29.79 -34.87 -0.65
N MET A 74 -30.81 -34.04 -0.91
CA MET A 74 -31.74 -33.60 0.13
C MET A 74 -32.47 -34.81 0.71
N LYS A 75 -32.18 -35.16 1.97
CA LYS A 75 -32.98 -36.13 2.73
C LYS A 75 -34.36 -35.51 3.00
N ARG A 76 -35.35 -35.91 2.21
CA ARG A 76 -36.79 -35.71 2.48
C ARG A 76 -37.18 -36.47 3.75
N THR A 77 -37.32 -35.79 4.87
CA THR A 77 -38.07 -36.32 6.01
C THR A 77 -39.57 -36.22 5.68
N ARG A 78 -40.20 -37.36 5.38
CA ARG A 78 -41.66 -37.50 5.33
C ARG A 78 -42.21 -37.20 6.72
N VAL A 79 -43.01 -36.13 6.86
CA VAL A 79 -43.91 -35.97 8.00
C VAL A 79 -45.18 -36.74 7.65
N SER A 80 -45.38 -37.86 8.33
CA SER A 80 -46.61 -38.65 8.27
C SER A 80 -47.71 -37.91 9.02
N THR A 81 -48.80 -37.61 8.31
CA THR A 81 -50.09 -37.23 8.87
C THR A 81 -50.73 -38.44 9.53
N SER A 82 -50.91 -38.40 10.85
CA SER A 82 -51.90 -39.26 11.52
C SER A 82 -52.71 -38.46 12.55
N THR A 83 -53.98 -38.33 12.20
CA THR A 83 -55.19 -38.09 13.01
C THR A 83 -55.11 -38.38 14.52
N LYS A 84 -55.67 -37.47 15.34
CA LYS A 84 -56.90 -37.69 16.13
C LYS A 84 -57.09 -36.62 17.24
N THR A 85 -58.24 -35.97 17.15
CA THR A 85 -59.13 -35.52 18.24
C THR A 85 -58.56 -35.43 19.67
N LYS A 86 -58.62 -34.23 20.27
CA LYS A 86 -59.43 -33.94 21.49
C LYS A 86 -59.19 -32.53 22.05
N LYS A 87 -60.33 -31.87 22.29
CA LYS A 87 -60.65 -31.01 23.45
C LYS A 87 -60.08 -29.58 23.49
N SER A 88 -60.94 -28.69 23.01
CA SER A 88 -61.22 -27.36 23.56
C SER A 88 -60.97 -27.28 25.08
N THR A 89 -60.03 -26.42 25.49
CA THR A 89 -59.92 -25.71 26.80
C THR A 89 -58.51 -25.17 27.08
N LYS A 90 -57.52 -25.42 26.22
CA LYS A 90 -56.11 -24.98 26.46
C LYS A 90 -55.70 -23.64 25.84
N ARG A 91 -56.62 -22.82 25.31
CA ARG A 91 -56.29 -21.53 24.65
C ARG A 91 -55.91 -20.40 25.63
N LYS A 92 -56.41 -20.41 26.87
CA LYS A 92 -56.11 -19.37 27.88
C LYS A 92 -54.79 -19.60 28.63
N ALA A 93 -54.46 -20.84 28.97
CA ALA A 93 -53.21 -21.18 29.67
C ALA A 93 -51.96 -21.07 28.77
N MET A 94 -52.12 -21.33 27.46
CA MET A 94 -51.03 -21.18 26.50
C MET A 94 -50.71 -19.69 26.25
N LYS A 95 -51.72 -18.80 26.24
CA LYS A 95 -51.52 -17.34 26.11
C LYS A 95 -50.74 -16.74 27.29
N THR A 96 -51.00 -17.17 28.52
CA THR A 96 -50.28 -16.68 29.72
C THR A 96 -48.86 -17.23 29.80
N ALA A 97 -48.65 -18.50 29.47
CA ALA A 97 -47.30 -19.08 29.37
C ALA A 97 -46.47 -18.39 28.27
N MET A 98 -47.07 -18.14 27.10
CA MET A 98 -46.41 -17.47 25.98
C MET A 98 -46.09 -16.00 26.30
N LYS A 99 -46.96 -15.30 27.06
CA LYS A 99 -46.72 -13.93 27.54
C LYS A 99 -45.58 -13.86 28.57
N LYS A 100 -45.44 -14.88 29.44
CA LYS A 100 -44.34 -14.98 30.43
C LYS A 100 -43.00 -15.27 29.75
N VAL A 101 -43.01 -16.13 28.73
CA VAL A 101 -41.83 -16.39 27.88
C VAL A 101 -41.43 -15.14 27.08
N MET A 102 -42.37 -14.43 26.46
CA MET A 102 -42.07 -13.17 25.76
C MET A 102 -41.52 -12.08 26.68
N LYS A 103 -42.02 -11.97 27.93
CA LYS A 103 -41.48 -11.04 28.94
C LYS A 103 -40.04 -11.40 29.35
N SER A 104 -39.73 -12.70 29.44
CA SER A 104 -38.37 -13.18 29.74
C SER A 104 -37.38 -12.99 28.57
N LEU A 105 -37.85 -13.08 27.32
CA LEU A 105 -37.04 -12.74 26.15
C LEU A 105 -36.83 -11.23 26.00
N ALA A 106 -37.84 -10.41 26.34
CA ALA A 106 -37.74 -8.95 26.31
C ALA A 106 -36.80 -8.40 27.41
N ALA A 107 -36.68 -9.09 28.54
CA ALA A 107 -35.74 -8.75 29.62
C ALA A 107 -34.28 -9.07 29.28
N ARG A 108 -34.02 -9.87 28.25
CA ARG A 108 -32.67 -10.16 27.79
C ARG A 108 -32.20 -9.01 26.91
N LYS A 109 -31.69 -7.96 27.56
CA LYS A 109 -30.98 -6.84 26.92
C LYS A 109 -30.08 -7.43 25.81
N PRO A 110 -30.17 -6.97 24.55
CA PRO A 110 -29.36 -7.54 23.49
C PRO A 110 -27.90 -7.42 23.93
N ARG A 111 -27.25 -8.55 24.20
CA ARG A 111 -25.82 -8.55 24.52
C ARG A 111 -25.16 -7.86 23.34
N GLY A 112 -24.60 -6.67 23.58
CA GLY A 112 -24.04 -5.86 22.50
C GLY A 112 -23.12 -6.72 21.65
N SER A 113 -23.16 -6.54 20.33
CA SER A 113 -22.44 -7.37 19.37
C SER A 113 -21.02 -7.72 19.85
N LYS A 114 -20.60 -8.99 19.81
CA LYS A 114 -19.23 -9.39 20.17
C LYS A 114 -18.17 -8.73 19.27
N ILE A 115 -18.58 -8.42 18.04
CA ILE A 115 -17.78 -7.77 17.00
C ILE A 115 -17.97 -6.26 17.06
N ALA A 116 -16.86 -5.52 17.11
CA ALA A 116 -16.84 -4.07 16.98
C ALA A 116 -16.89 -3.66 15.50
N ARG A 117 -17.80 -2.73 15.18
CA ARG A 117 -17.96 -2.13 13.85
C ARG A 117 -17.86 -0.61 13.97
N GLY A 118 -17.66 0.07 12.83
CA GLY A 118 -17.55 1.53 12.77
C GLY A 118 -16.13 2.07 13.00
N SER A 119 -16.00 3.39 12.98
CA SER A 119 -14.73 4.12 13.07
C SER A 119 -13.97 3.86 14.37
N MET A 120 -14.69 3.69 15.48
CA MET A 120 -14.12 3.45 16.81
C MET A 120 -13.87 1.95 17.11
N ALA A 121 -14.02 1.05 16.13
CA ALA A 121 -13.95 -0.40 16.39
C ALA A 121 -12.67 -0.82 17.11
N LYS A 122 -11.50 -0.32 16.68
CA LYS A 122 -10.21 -0.63 17.31
C LYS A 122 -10.13 -0.09 18.74
N VAL A 123 -10.65 1.11 18.98
CA VAL A 123 -10.66 1.74 20.30
C VAL A 123 -11.58 0.97 21.26
N LEU A 124 -12.76 0.53 20.79
CA LEU A 124 -13.70 -0.26 21.60
C LEU A 124 -13.12 -1.63 21.99
N VAL A 125 -12.39 -2.27 21.09
CA VAL A 125 -11.70 -3.54 21.37
C VAL A 125 -10.54 -3.33 22.33
N PHE A 126 -9.73 -2.29 22.10
CA PHE A 126 -8.61 -1.96 22.99
C PHE A 126 -9.08 -1.61 24.42
N ARG A 127 -10.25 -0.97 24.56
CA ARG A 127 -10.90 -0.70 25.86
C ARG A 127 -11.61 -1.92 26.48
N GLY A 128 -11.60 -3.08 25.81
CA GLY A 128 -12.27 -4.30 26.30
C GLY A 128 -13.80 -4.31 26.17
N LYS A 129 -14.43 -3.28 25.59
CA LYS A 129 -15.90 -3.23 25.40
C LYS A 129 -16.40 -4.28 24.40
N LYS A 130 -15.51 -4.77 23.53
CA LYS A 130 -15.78 -5.70 22.43
C LYS A 130 -14.60 -6.66 22.30
N VAL A 131 -14.86 -7.88 21.84
CA VAL A 131 -13.82 -8.93 21.80
C VAL A 131 -12.94 -8.83 20.56
N LYS A 132 -13.54 -8.55 19.40
CA LYS A 132 -12.81 -8.46 18.13
C LYS A 132 -13.39 -7.39 17.21
N THR A 133 -12.56 -6.84 16.34
CA THR A 133 -13.03 -5.96 15.25
C THR A 133 -13.67 -6.79 14.11
N SER A 134 -14.37 -6.13 13.19
CA SER A 134 -14.88 -6.77 11.97
C SER A 134 -13.77 -7.46 11.15
N GLY A 135 -12.55 -6.94 11.18
CA GLY A 135 -11.36 -7.54 10.55
C GLY A 135 -10.62 -8.55 11.41
N GLY A 136 -11.21 -9.04 12.51
CA GLY A 136 -10.65 -10.12 13.32
C GLY A 136 -9.56 -9.72 14.33
N MET A 137 -9.18 -8.43 14.43
CA MET A 137 -8.17 -7.98 15.40
C MET A 137 -8.72 -8.03 16.83
N THR A 138 -7.97 -8.66 17.74
CA THR A 138 -8.14 -8.64 19.21
C THR A 138 -7.36 -7.49 19.85
N ALA A 139 -7.53 -7.27 21.16
CA ALA A 139 -6.84 -6.22 21.90
C ALA A 139 -5.30 -6.41 21.88
N ASP A 140 -4.81 -7.65 21.95
CA ASP A 140 -3.38 -7.97 22.02
C ASP A 140 -2.61 -7.57 20.76
N MET A 141 -3.31 -7.54 19.62
CA MET A 141 -2.76 -7.15 18.32
C MET A 141 -2.74 -5.63 18.12
N LEU A 142 -3.35 -4.86 19.02
CA LEU A 142 -3.47 -3.42 18.97
C LEU A 142 -2.50 -2.76 19.95
N MET A 143 -2.20 -1.50 19.70
CA MET A 143 -1.43 -0.64 20.60
C MET A 143 -1.72 0.83 20.32
N ILE A 144 -1.28 1.70 21.23
CA ILE A 144 -1.38 3.15 21.10
C ILE A 144 -0.07 3.68 20.47
N ASN A 145 -0.18 4.48 19.41
CA ASN A 145 0.97 5.17 18.85
C ASN A 145 1.26 6.48 19.61
N LYS A 146 2.41 7.12 19.32
CA LYS A 146 2.78 8.41 19.93
C LYS A 146 1.78 9.57 19.72
N ARG A 147 0.82 9.43 18.80
CA ARG A 147 -0.25 10.40 18.52
C ARG A 147 -1.56 10.04 19.24
N GLY A 148 -1.53 9.10 20.18
CA GLY A 148 -2.72 8.64 20.91
C GLY A 148 -3.70 7.77 20.11
N ARG A 149 -3.34 7.34 18.89
CA ARG A 149 -4.23 6.53 18.02
C ARG A 149 -4.00 5.04 18.24
N VAL A 150 -5.10 4.29 18.33
CA VAL A 150 -5.07 2.82 18.37
C VAL A 150 -4.82 2.25 16.98
N VAL A 151 -3.67 1.62 16.78
CA VAL A 151 -3.22 1.01 15.52
C VAL A 151 -2.83 -0.45 15.78
N SER A 152 -2.80 -1.28 14.75
CA SER A 152 -2.28 -2.65 14.89
C SER A 152 -0.76 -2.66 15.01
N LYS A 153 -0.22 -3.54 15.86
CA LYS A 153 1.22 -3.77 16.04
C LYS A 153 1.91 -4.07 14.69
N LYS A 154 1.29 -4.93 13.88
CA LYS A 154 1.75 -5.25 12.52
C LYS A 154 1.92 -4.01 11.63
N LYS A 155 0.94 -3.09 11.63
CA LYS A 155 0.99 -1.89 10.78
C LYS A 155 2.10 -0.94 11.24
N HIS A 156 2.34 -0.84 12.54
CA HIS A 156 3.45 -0.04 13.06
C HIS A 156 4.80 -0.64 12.71
N ALA A 157 4.99 -1.94 12.92
CA ALA A 157 6.24 -2.63 12.55
C ALA A 157 6.58 -2.43 11.07
N LEU A 158 5.60 -2.55 10.18
CA LEU A 158 5.77 -2.24 8.76
C LEU A 158 6.19 -0.77 8.54
N GLY A 159 5.54 0.17 9.23
CA GLY A 159 5.90 1.59 9.14
C GLY A 159 7.34 1.89 9.58
N VAL A 160 7.80 1.25 10.66
CA VAL A 160 9.18 1.37 11.15
C VAL A 160 10.16 0.78 10.12
N HIS A 161 9.88 -0.42 9.62
CA HIS A 161 10.72 -1.08 8.62
C HIS A 161 10.86 -0.25 7.33
N PHE A 162 9.79 0.37 6.83
CA PHE A 162 9.89 1.26 5.67
C PHE A 162 10.60 2.58 6.00
N PHE A 163 10.47 3.09 7.22
CA PHE A 163 11.13 4.33 7.65
C PHE A 163 12.66 4.20 7.65
N CYS A 164 13.21 3.04 8.02
CA CYS A 164 14.65 2.79 7.98
C CYS A 164 15.27 3.14 6.61
N ARG A 165 14.57 2.85 5.51
CA ARG A 165 15.04 3.10 4.14
C ARG A 165 15.07 4.58 3.75
N ILE A 166 14.31 5.43 4.43
CA ILE A 166 14.21 6.87 4.14
C ILE A 166 14.89 7.74 5.19
N SER A 167 15.17 7.18 6.37
CA SER A 167 15.76 7.88 7.53
C SER A 167 17.04 8.64 7.15
N THR A 168 17.96 7.98 6.46
CA THR A 168 19.25 8.54 5.99
C THR A 168 19.08 9.80 5.13
N TRP A 169 18.04 9.85 4.29
CA TRP A 169 17.75 11.04 3.47
C TRP A 169 17.13 12.17 4.30
N VAL A 170 16.22 11.83 5.22
CA VAL A 170 15.58 12.81 6.12
C VAL A 170 16.63 13.51 6.99
N ASP A 171 17.58 12.74 7.54
CA ASP A 171 18.65 13.27 8.37
C ASP A 171 19.59 14.19 7.58
N ALA A 172 19.96 13.80 6.35
CA ALA A 172 20.78 14.65 5.47
C ALA A 172 20.10 15.99 5.15
N VAL A 173 18.77 15.98 4.94
CA VAL A 173 18.00 17.21 4.76
C VAL A 173 17.97 18.05 6.04
N LEU A 174 17.82 17.42 7.22
CA LEU A 174 17.83 18.13 8.49
C LEU A 174 19.18 18.80 8.76
N GLU A 175 20.29 18.13 8.49
CA GLU A 175 21.64 18.68 8.60
C GLU A 175 21.86 19.84 7.62
N ALA A 176 21.48 19.67 6.35
CA ALA A 176 21.57 20.74 5.36
C ALA A 176 20.77 21.98 5.78
N ARG A 177 19.58 21.80 6.37
CA ARG A 177 18.77 22.91 6.90
C ARG A 177 19.46 23.65 8.05
N LYS A 178 20.07 22.91 8.98
CA LYS A 178 20.86 23.50 10.07
C LYS A 178 22.04 24.30 9.53
N GLN A 179 22.79 23.72 8.58
CA GLN A 179 23.98 24.37 8.01
C GLN A 179 23.66 25.59 7.11
N LEU A 180 22.43 25.71 6.61
CA LEU A 180 21.96 26.87 5.83
C LEU A 180 21.10 27.83 6.67
N ASN A 181 20.89 27.53 7.96
CA ASN A 181 20.03 28.30 8.86
C ASN A 181 18.63 28.60 8.30
N ILE A 182 18.02 27.64 7.59
CA ILE A 182 16.71 27.83 6.95
C ILE A 182 15.59 27.60 7.97
N VAL A 183 14.89 28.68 8.32
CA VAL A 183 13.70 28.68 9.17
C VAL A 183 12.43 28.63 8.32
N GLY A 184 11.38 27.96 8.80
CA GLY A 184 10.09 27.87 8.12
C GLY A 184 10.05 26.86 6.97
N PHE A 185 8.97 26.90 6.20
CA PHE A 185 8.76 25.96 5.10
C PHE A 185 9.49 26.43 3.83
N VAL A 186 10.31 25.55 3.25
CA VAL A 186 10.96 25.78 1.96
C VAL A 186 10.82 24.51 1.10
N PRO A 187 10.28 24.61 -0.13
CA PRO A 187 10.16 23.46 -1.02
C PRO A 187 11.54 22.99 -1.48
N ILE A 188 11.82 21.70 -1.29
CA ILE A 188 13.06 21.07 -1.76
C ILE A 188 13.06 21.09 -3.29
N ASN A 189 14.16 21.58 -3.89
CA ASN A 189 14.29 21.76 -5.34
C ASN A 189 13.17 22.64 -5.95
N GLY A 190 12.71 23.63 -5.19
CA GLY A 190 11.74 24.60 -5.67
C GLY A 190 12.33 25.65 -6.63
N LYS A 191 11.50 26.64 -6.98
CA LYS A 191 11.92 27.78 -7.81
C LYS A 191 12.86 28.73 -7.08
N THR A 192 12.78 28.79 -5.76
CA THR A 192 13.58 29.69 -4.93
C THR A 192 15.03 29.23 -4.84
N LEU A 193 15.95 30.19 -4.72
CA LEU A 193 17.39 29.90 -4.57
C LEU A 193 17.66 29.04 -3.33
N ALA A 194 17.00 29.35 -2.20
CA ALA A 194 17.09 28.56 -0.97
C ALA A 194 16.64 27.10 -1.12
N GLY A 195 15.61 26.84 -1.93
CA GLY A 195 15.13 25.47 -2.17
C GLY A 195 16.11 24.65 -3.02
N ARG A 196 16.77 25.31 -3.99
CA ARG A 196 17.80 24.70 -4.84
C ARG A 196 19.09 24.43 -4.05
N SER A 197 19.56 25.40 -3.26
CA SER A 197 20.76 25.24 -2.43
C SER A 197 20.57 24.14 -1.37
N LEU A 198 19.39 24.08 -0.75
CA LEU A 198 19.03 23.02 0.19
C LEU A 198 19.12 21.63 -0.46
N TYR A 199 18.57 21.47 -1.66
CA TYR A 199 18.59 20.19 -2.37
C TYR A 199 20.01 19.74 -2.70
N VAL A 200 20.83 20.63 -3.28
CA VAL A 200 22.22 20.32 -3.65
C VAL A 200 23.03 19.89 -2.42
N LYS A 201 22.91 20.65 -1.32
CA LYS A 201 23.64 20.35 -0.07
C LYS A 201 23.16 19.05 0.58
N SER A 202 21.85 18.80 0.61
CA SER A 202 21.28 17.54 1.14
C SER A 202 21.75 16.33 0.32
N ARG A 203 21.82 16.46 -1.01
CA ARG A 203 22.34 15.41 -1.90
C ARG A 203 23.82 15.11 -1.64
N ALA A 204 24.64 16.14 -1.43
CA ALA A 204 26.06 15.97 -1.12
C ALA A 204 26.25 15.20 0.20
N ILE A 205 25.55 15.60 1.27
CA ILE A 205 25.60 14.91 2.58
C ILE A 205 25.12 13.47 2.46
N TYR A 206 24.03 13.23 1.75
CA TYR A 206 23.49 11.89 1.55
C TYR A 206 24.46 10.98 0.78
N ALA A 207 25.11 11.51 -0.26
CA ALA A 207 26.12 10.77 -1.01
C ALA A 207 27.34 10.44 -0.13
N ALA A 208 27.81 11.40 0.67
CA ALA A 208 28.92 11.21 1.60
C ALA A 208 28.60 10.13 2.65
N ARG A 209 27.44 10.20 3.30
CA ARG A 209 26.99 9.17 4.26
C ARG A 209 26.87 7.79 3.63
N ARG A 210 26.33 7.72 2.40
CA ARG A 210 26.23 6.46 1.67
C ARG A 210 27.61 5.88 1.36
N ALA A 211 28.56 6.71 0.92
CA ALA A 211 29.93 6.28 0.68
C ALA A 211 30.58 5.77 1.97
N GLN A 212 30.43 6.50 3.09
CA GLN A 212 30.92 6.06 4.41
C GLN A 212 30.34 4.71 4.81
N SER A 213 29.03 4.50 4.69
CA SER A 213 28.41 3.21 5.03
C SER A 213 28.89 2.04 4.16
N VAL A 214 29.25 2.31 2.90
CA VAL A 214 29.82 1.27 2.02
C VAL A 214 31.26 0.97 2.40
N MET A 215 32.06 2.00 2.72
CA MET A 215 33.43 1.80 3.17
C MET A 215 33.50 1.05 4.50
N GLU A 216 32.64 1.38 5.45
CA GLU A 216 32.56 0.68 6.75
C GLU A 216 32.15 -0.79 6.56
N ALA A 217 31.20 -1.08 5.67
CA ALA A 217 30.84 -2.45 5.35
C ALA A 217 32.01 -3.26 4.76
N LEU A 218 32.83 -2.63 3.91
CA LEU A 218 34.01 -3.28 3.31
C LEU A 218 35.18 -3.46 4.30
N GLN A 219 35.17 -2.76 5.44
CA GLN A 219 36.19 -2.90 6.48
C GLN A 219 35.84 -3.96 7.53
N LEU A 220 34.59 -4.42 7.56
CA LEU A 220 34.08 -5.43 8.49
C LEU A 220 34.04 -6.84 7.89
N ASP A 221 34.26 -6.97 6.58
CA ASP A 221 34.45 -8.23 5.85
C ASP A 221 35.95 -8.55 5.70
#